data_AF-A0AAV1ALP5-F1
#
_entry.id   AF-A0AAV1ALP5-F1
#
_cell.length_a   1.000
_cell.length_b   1.000
_cell.length_c   1.000
_cell.angle_alpha   90.00
_cell.angle_beta   90.00
_cell.angle_gamma   90.00
#
_symmetry.space_group_name_H-M   'P 1'
#
loop_
_entity.id
_entity.type
_entity.pdbx_description
1 polymer ?
#
loop_
_entity_poly.entity_id
_entity_poly.type
_entity_poly.pdbx_seq_one_letter_code
_entity_poly.pdbx_strand_id
1 'polypeptide(L)'
;MGFYKLHDIVGMLWPHIFRVDYEVLTKRFVGDENGTVKGLEVVRVRWEKCETDKFQCKETEGSEDIIEADLVLLAMGFLGLELVDKRY
;
A
#
# COMPACT_ATOMS: atom_id res chain seq x y z
N MET A 1 10.56 -22.63 12.54
CA MET A 1 10.09 -23.21 11.27
C MET A 1 8.84 -22.44 10.85
N GLY A 2 9.00 -21.37 10.07
CA GLY A 2 7.91 -20.43 9.78
C GLY A 2 6.95 -20.98 8.71
N PHE A 3 5.66 -20.86 8.95
CA PHE A 3 4.63 -21.14 7.95
C PHE A 3 4.63 -20.01 6.91
N TYR A 4 5.19 -20.24 5.72
CA TYR A 4 5.02 -19.35 4.57
C TYR A 4 3.56 -19.46 4.10
N LYS A 5 2.90 -18.33 3.85
CA LYS A 5 1.53 -18.35 3.31
C LYS A 5 1.60 -18.78 1.86
N LEU A 6 0.56 -19.47 1.37
CA LEU A 6 0.52 -20.01 0.00
C LEU A 6 0.82 -18.95 -1.07
N HIS A 7 0.41 -17.71 -0.85
CA HIS A 7 0.69 -16.59 -1.76
C HIS A 7 2.19 -16.20 -1.78
N ASP A 8 2.90 -16.35 -0.67
CA ASP A 8 4.35 -16.09 -0.59
C ASP A 8 5.10 -17.10 -1.48
N ILE A 9 4.66 -18.36 -1.45
CA ILE A 9 5.25 -19.45 -2.23
C ILE A 9 5.06 -19.23 -3.74
N VAL A 10 3.88 -18.76 -4.17
CA VAL A 10 3.60 -18.47 -5.58
C VAL A 10 4.48 -17.32 -6.09
N GLY A 11 4.63 -16.25 -5.32
CA GLY A 11 5.51 -15.14 -5.67
C GLY A 11 6.99 -15.54 -5.75
N MET A 12 7.44 -16.44 -4.88
CA MET A 12 8.81 -16.97 -4.90
C MET A 12 9.09 -17.91 -6.09
N LEU A 13 8.10 -18.67 -6.55
CA LEU A 13 8.25 -19.63 -7.65
C LEU A 13 8.25 -18.96 -9.04
N TRP A 14 7.55 -17.84 -9.21
CA TRP A 14 7.51 -17.07 -10.46
C TRP A 14 7.73 -15.56 -10.24
N PRO A 15 8.92 -15.14 -9.76
CA PRO A 15 9.19 -13.73 -9.42
C PRO A 15 9.18 -12.80 -10.63
N HIS A 16 9.26 -13.35 -11.84
CA HIS A 16 9.21 -12.62 -13.11
C HIS A 16 7.77 -12.44 -13.64
N ILE A 17 6.79 -13.11 -13.03
CA ILE A 17 5.38 -13.01 -13.46
C ILE A 17 4.58 -12.15 -12.47
N PHE A 18 4.80 -12.35 -11.16
CA PHE A 18 4.04 -11.63 -10.14
C PHE A 18 4.99 -10.94 -9.15
N ARG A 19 4.93 -9.60 -9.11
CA ARG A 19 5.57 -8.81 -8.07
C ARG A 19 4.56 -8.59 -6.93
N VAL A 20 4.91 -9.05 -5.74
CA VAL A 20 4.13 -8.84 -4.51
C VAL A 20 5.00 -8.07 -3.52
N ASP A 21 4.57 -6.87 -3.16
CA ASP A 21 5.24 -6.03 -2.17
C ASP A 21 4.37 -5.90 -0.91
N TYR A 22 5.04 -5.90 0.23
CA TYR A 22 4.45 -5.67 1.54
C TYR A 22 5.06 -4.41 2.16
N GLU A 23 4.34 -3.86 3.15
CA GLU A 23 4.77 -2.67 3.88
C GLU A 23 5.10 -1.50 2.93
N VAL A 24 4.25 -1.30 1.93
CA VAL A 24 4.34 -0.19 0.98
C VAL A 24 3.20 0.79 1.21
N LEU A 25 3.52 2.07 1.15
CA LEU A 25 2.58 3.17 1.26
C LEU A 25 2.58 3.95 -0.05
N THR A 26 1.39 4.10 -0.67
CA THR A 26 1.22 4.92 -1.86
C THR A 26 1.30 6.40 -1.52
N LYS A 27 2.17 7.12 -2.22
CA LYS A 27 2.37 8.57 -2.07
C LYS A 27 1.57 9.38 -3.07
N ARG A 28 1.63 9.00 -4.34
CA ARG A 28 0.88 9.66 -5.41
C ARG A 28 0.67 8.75 -6.62
N PHE A 29 -0.35 9.08 -7.39
CA PHE A 29 -0.57 8.51 -8.72
C PHE A 29 0.21 9.32 -9.76
N VAL A 30 0.85 8.62 -10.69
CA VAL A 30 1.52 9.22 -11.84
C VAL A 30 0.61 9.00 -13.05
N GLY A 31 0.19 10.10 -13.68
CA GLY A 31 -0.65 10.08 -14.87
C GLY A 31 0.04 10.68 -16.09
N ASP A 32 -0.52 10.42 -17.26
CA ASP A 32 -0.11 11.06 -18.52
C ASP A 32 -0.90 12.34 -18.81
N GLU A 33 -0.57 13.00 -19.93
CA GLU A 33 -1.21 14.24 -20.39
C GLU A 33 -2.71 14.08 -20.70
N ASN A 34 -3.17 12.84 -20.92
CA ASN A 34 -4.56 12.51 -21.20
C ASN A 34 -5.33 12.11 -19.93
N GLY A 35 -4.71 12.17 -18.75
CA GLY A 35 -5.32 11.83 -17.46
C GLY A 35 -5.43 10.33 -17.19
N THR A 36 -4.69 9.49 -17.93
CA THR A 36 -4.62 8.03 -17.69
C THR A 36 -3.48 7.72 -16.73
N VAL A 37 -3.68 6.75 -15.82
CA VAL A 37 -2.64 6.32 -14.88
C VAL A 37 -1.53 5.58 -15.64
N LYS A 38 -0.27 5.90 -15.31
CA LYS A 38 0.93 5.18 -15.76
C LYS A 38 1.68 4.50 -14.64
N GLY A 39 1.40 4.89 -13.39
CA GLY A 39 1.99 4.24 -12.24
C GLY A 39 1.64 4.90 -10.92
N LEU A 40 2.31 4.42 -9.88
CA LEU A 40 2.19 4.90 -8.51
C LEU A 40 3.59 5.08 -7.93
N GLU A 41 3.80 6.23 -7.30
CA GLU A 41 4.95 6.43 -6.43
C GLU A 41 4.61 5.86 -5.05
N VAL A 42 5.50 5.00 -4.56
CA VAL A 42 5.36 4.31 -3.28
C VAL A 42 6.60 4.52 -2.44
N VAL A 43 6.45 4.40 -1.13
CA VAL A 43 7.56 4.33 -0.18
C VAL A 43 7.41 3.08 0.68
N ARG A 44 8.51 2.48 1.11
CA ARG A 44 8.45 1.42 2.12
C ARG A 44 8.21 2.01 3.50
N VAL A 45 7.37 1.35 4.27
CA VAL A 45 7.09 1.68 5.65
C VAL A 45 7.52 0.54 6.56
N ARG A 46 7.74 0.85 7.84
CA ARG A 46 7.91 -0.14 8.89
C ARG A 46 6.97 0.18 10.04
N TRP A 47 6.46 -0.87 10.65
CA TRP A 47 5.64 -0.75 11.85
C TRP A 47 6.54 -0.84 13.08
N GLU A 48 6.70 0.28 13.77
CA GLU A 48 7.46 0.36 15.01
C GLU A 48 6.50 0.46 16.20
N LYS A 49 6.85 -0.23 17.30
CA LYS A 49 6.08 -0.18 18.54
C LYS A 49 6.52 1.04 19.34
N CYS A 50 5.61 1.99 19.57
CA CYS A 50 5.87 3.15 20.41
C CYS A 50 5.80 2.79 21.90
N GLU A 51 6.38 3.66 22.73
CA GLU A 51 6.36 3.56 24.20
C GLU A 51 4.94 3.51 24.78
N THR A 52 3.94 4.00 24.04
CA THR A 52 2.52 4.02 24.42
C THR A 52 1.72 2.80 23.94
N ASP A 53 2.39 1.69 23.61
CA ASP A 53 1.77 0.42 23.15
C ASP A 53 0.99 0.54 21.82
N LYS A 54 1.12 1.68 21.14
CA LYS A 54 0.58 1.93 19.81
C LYS A 54 1.64 1.61 18.75
N PHE A 55 1.20 1.09 17.61
CA PHE A 55 2.07 0.94 16.45
C PHE A 55 2.05 2.22 15.64
N GLN A 56 3.24 2.73 15.30
CA GLN A 56 3.41 3.86 14.40
C GLN A 56 3.97 3.37 13.07
N CYS A 57 3.32 3.80 11.99
CA CYS A 57 3.81 3.60 10.63
C CYS A 57 4.90 4.64 10.36
N LYS A 58 6.13 4.17 10.15
CA LYS A 58 7.29 5.02 9.88
C LYS A 58 7.82 4.76 8.48
N GLU A 59 7.98 5.83 7.72
CA GLU A 59 8.51 5.76 6.36
C GLU A 59 10.02 5.49 6.38
N THR A 60 10.50 4.70 5.43
CA THR A 60 11.92 4.44 5.23
C THR A 60 12.45 5.41 4.19
N GLU A 61 13.30 6.36 4.61
CA GLU A 61 13.93 7.33 3.70
C GLU A 61 14.77 6.61 2.63
N GLY A 62 14.69 7.07 1.38
CA GLY A 62 15.45 6.49 0.27
C GLY A 62 14.86 5.19 -0.30
N SER A 63 13.65 4.80 0.14
CA SER A 63 12.92 3.63 -0.35
C SER A 63 11.81 3.97 -1.33
N GLU A 64 11.84 5.17 -1.90
CA GLU A 64 10.91 5.62 -2.92
C GLU A 64 11.08 4.78 -4.19
N ASP A 65 9.97 4.24 -4.69
CA ASP A 65 9.93 3.43 -5.91
C ASP A 65 8.71 3.83 -6.76
N ILE A 66 8.80 3.59 -8.06
CA ILE A 66 7.68 3.79 -9.00
C ILE A 66 7.25 2.43 -9.51
N ILE A 67 5.99 2.08 -9.23
CA ILE A 67 5.36 0.89 -9.78
C ILE A 67 4.57 1.30 -11.02
N GLU A 68 5.00 0.85 -12.20
CA GLU A 68 4.27 1.06 -13.44
C GLU A 68 2.93 0.30 -13.41
N ALA A 69 1.86 0.99 -13.78
CA ALA A 69 0.51 0.43 -13.76
C ALA A 69 -0.43 1.20 -14.69
N ASP A 70 -1.14 0.46 -15.54
CA ASP A 70 -2.20 0.99 -16.40
C ASP A 70 -3.58 0.98 -15.74
N LEU A 71 -3.73 0.26 -14.61
CA LEU A 71 -4.97 0.15 -13.84
C LEU A 71 -4.67 0.09 -12.35
N VAL A 72 -5.40 0.87 -11.54
CA VAL A 72 -5.30 0.84 -10.08
C VAL A 72 -6.67 0.62 -9.44
N LEU A 73 -6.75 -0.36 -8.54
CA LEU A 73 -7.96 -0.72 -7.81
C LEU A 73 -7.79 -0.37 -6.33
N LEU A 74 -8.58 0.59 -5.84
CA LEU A 74 -8.58 0.99 -4.43
C LEU A 74 -9.56 0.14 -3.63
N ALA A 75 -9.04 -0.64 -2.69
CA ALA A 75 -9.81 -1.52 -1.80
C ALA A 75 -9.67 -1.10 -0.32
N MET A 76 -9.79 0.21 -0.04
CA MET A 76 -9.60 0.78 1.31
C MET A 76 -10.79 0.55 2.27
N GLY A 77 -11.85 -0.11 1.81
CA GLY A 77 -13.08 -0.27 2.56
C GLY A 77 -13.92 1.02 2.59
N PHE A 78 -14.90 1.05 3.50
CA PHE A 78 -15.84 2.16 3.64
C PHE A 78 -15.67 2.80 5.02
N LEU A 79 -15.72 4.13 5.09
CA LEU A 79 -15.91 4.85 6.35
C LEU A 79 -17.41 4.81 6.64
N GLY A 80 -17.81 4.23 7.78
CA GLY A 80 -19.23 4.15 8.15
C GLY A 80 -19.89 5.53 8.14
N LEU A 81 -21.08 5.63 7.53
CA LEU A 81 -21.91 6.83 7.53
C LEU A 81 -22.53 7.03 8.93
N GLU A 82 -21.80 7.64 9.85
CA GLU A 82 -22.44 8.31 10.99
C GLU A 82 -22.80 9.73 10.58
N LEU A 83 -23.95 9.88 9.92
CA LEU A 83 -24.63 11.18 9.82
C LEU A 83 -25.19 11.54 11.19
N VAL A 84 -24.34 12.07 12.06
CA VAL A 84 -24.81 12.75 13.27
C VAL A 84 -25.27 14.14 12.86
N ASP A 85 -26.51 14.24 12.38
CA ASP A 85 -27.25 15.51 12.34
C ASP A 85 -27.61 15.88 13.79
N LYS A 86 -26.63 16.41 14.54
CA LYS A 86 -26.89 17.09 15.80
C LYS A 86 -27.31 18.54 15.50
N ARG A 87 -28.53 18.69 14.97
CA ARG A 87 -29.24 19.96 15.05
C ARG A 87 -29.75 20.12 16.48
N TYR A 88 -29.23 21.16 17.15
CA TYR A 88 -29.92 21.83 18.25
C TYR A 88 -31.10 22.62 17.70
#